data_AF-A0A060BL88-F1
#
_entry.id   AF-A0A060BL88-F1
#
_cell.length_a   1.000
_cell.length_b   1.000
_cell.length_c   1.000
_cell.angle_alpha   90.00
_cell.angle_beta   90.00
_cell.angle_gamma   90.00
#
_symmetry.space_group_name_H-M   'P 1'
#
loop_
_entity.id
_entity.type
_entity.pdbx_description
1 polymer ?
#
loop_
_entity_poly.entity_id
_entity_poly.type
_entity_poly.pdbx_seq_one_letter_code
_entity_poly.pdbx_strand_id
1 'polypeptide(L)'
;MEYPRQSGILLHPTSLPGRFGIGSMNQAAYAWVDFLAATRQSLWQVLPLGPTGYGDSPYQSFSSFAGNPYLISLEDMLAEGLLTEGDVAGAP
;
A
#
# COMPACT_ATOMS: atom_id res chain seq x y z
N MET A 1 -6.23 -4.97 -28.04
CA MET A 1 -6.54 -3.92 -27.06
C MET A 1 -5.84 -2.66 -27.55
N GLU A 2 -6.58 -1.58 -27.84
CA GLU A 2 -5.96 -0.29 -28.16
C GLU A 2 -5.77 0.48 -26.85
N TYR A 3 -4.55 0.96 -26.62
CA TYR A 3 -4.25 1.81 -25.47
C TYR A 3 -4.18 3.28 -25.94
N PRO A 4 -5.07 4.17 -25.48
CA PRO A 4 -4.94 5.59 -25.77
C PRO A 4 -3.67 6.14 -25.12
N ARG A 5 -3.18 7.29 -25.59
CA ARG A 5 -2.00 7.93 -25.00
C ARG A 5 -2.27 8.26 -23.53
N GLN A 6 -1.50 7.65 -22.63
CA GLN A 6 -1.63 7.74 -21.18
C GLN A 6 -0.26 7.90 -20.53
N SER A 7 -0.24 8.41 -19.30
CA SER A 7 0.97 8.47 -18.46
C SER A 7 0.64 8.02 -17.04
N GLY A 8 1.66 7.60 -16.31
CA GLY A 8 1.51 7.11 -14.96
C GLY A 8 2.83 7.00 -14.21
N ILE A 9 2.72 6.58 -12.95
CA ILE A 9 3.85 6.40 -12.05
C ILE A 9 3.87 4.97 -11.54
N LEU A 10 5.06 4.36 -11.51
CA LEU A 10 5.35 3.13 -10.79
C LEU A 10 5.75 3.49 -9.36
N LEU A 11 4.92 3.10 -8.40
CA LEU A 11 5.22 3.25 -6.97
C LEU A 11 4.54 2.10 -6.21
N HIS A 12 5.30 1.28 -5.48
CA HIS A 12 4.67 0.24 -4.67
C HIS A 12 4.07 0.83 -3.38
N PRO A 13 2.92 0.34 -2.87
CA PRO A 13 2.30 0.88 -1.65
C PRO A 13 3.23 0.88 -0.43
N THR A 14 4.16 -0.07 -0.34
CA THR A 14 5.17 -0.13 0.75
C THR A 14 6.10 1.09 0.77
N SER A 15 6.22 1.83 -0.33
CA SER A 15 7.05 3.03 -0.46
C SER A 15 6.29 4.32 -0.15
N LEU A 16 4.98 4.23 0.12
CA LEU A 16 4.22 5.37 0.64
C LEU A 16 4.71 5.74 2.04
N PRO A 17 4.62 7.03 2.42
CA PRO A 17 4.92 7.43 3.79
C PRO A 17 3.91 6.80 4.76
N GLY A 18 4.39 6.30 5.89
CA GLY A 18 3.55 5.68 6.92
C GLY A 18 4.26 5.68 8.27
N ARG A 19 3.50 5.81 9.36
CA ARG A 19 4.04 5.88 10.74
C ARG A 19 4.44 4.52 11.32
N PHE A 20 4.04 3.43 10.67
CA PHE A 20 4.21 2.07 11.17
C PHE A 20 5.39 1.33 10.53
N GLY A 21 6.41 2.08 10.09
CA GLY A 21 7.63 1.54 9.47
C GLY A 21 7.50 1.11 8.00
N ILE A 22 6.27 1.03 7.47
CA ILE A 22 5.99 0.69 6.07
C ILE A 22 4.77 1.49 5.57
N GLY A 23 4.73 1.78 4.26
CA GLY A 23 3.53 2.28 3.62
C GLY A 23 2.43 1.23 3.55
N SER A 24 1.18 1.65 3.77
CA SER A 24 0.00 0.78 3.81
C SER A 24 -1.17 1.42 3.07
N MET A 25 -2.28 0.68 2.93
CA MET A 25 -3.52 1.18 2.33
C MET A 25 -4.29 2.05 3.31
N ASN A 26 -3.73 3.20 3.66
CA ASN A 26 -4.30 4.18 4.60
C ASN A 26 -4.54 5.54 3.90
N GLN A 27 -4.73 6.62 4.68
CA GLN A 27 -4.92 7.97 4.16
C GLN A 27 -3.79 8.45 3.20
N ALA A 28 -2.55 7.98 3.37
CA ALA A 28 -1.46 8.32 2.46
C ALA A 28 -1.66 7.71 1.06
N ALA A 29 -2.30 6.54 0.95
CA ALA A 29 -2.65 5.94 -0.33
C ALA A 29 -3.76 6.73 -1.05
N TYR A 30 -4.76 7.23 -0.32
CA TYR A 30 -5.77 8.13 -0.88
C TYR A 30 -5.14 9.45 -1.35
N ALA A 31 -4.29 10.07 -0.52
CA ALA A 31 -3.57 11.29 -0.90
C ALA A 31 -2.65 11.07 -2.12
N TRP A 32 -2.08 9.88 -2.29
CA TRP A 32 -1.31 9.50 -3.47
C TRP A 32 -2.19 9.44 -4.73
N VAL A 33 -3.36 8.83 -4.66
CA VAL A 33 -4.32 8.80 -5.79
C VAL A 33 -4.80 10.22 -6.13
N ASP A 34 -5.08 11.05 -5.12
CA ASP A 34 -5.44 12.46 -5.32
C ASP A 34 -4.31 13.23 -6.02
N PHE A 35 -3.05 12.99 -5.65
CA PHE A 35 -1.89 13.55 -6.33
C PHE A 35 -1.80 13.11 -7.79
N LEU A 36 -2.01 11.83 -8.08
CA LEU A 36 -2.03 11.32 -9.46
C LEU A 36 -3.12 12.00 -10.28
N ALA A 37 -4.33 12.12 -9.72
CA ALA A 37 -5.46 12.80 -10.36
C ALA A 37 -5.15 14.29 -10.63
N ALA A 38 -4.63 15.01 -9.62
CA ALA A 38 -4.27 16.42 -9.72
C ALA A 38 -3.18 16.67 -10.76
N THR A 39 -2.25 15.72 -10.95
CA THR A 39 -1.16 15.78 -11.93
C THR A 39 -1.50 15.11 -13.26
N ARG A 40 -2.77 14.74 -13.47
CA ARG A 40 -3.30 14.09 -14.69
C ARG A 40 -2.60 12.79 -15.07
N GLN A 41 -2.05 12.08 -14.09
CA GLN A 41 -1.60 10.70 -14.27
C GLN A 41 -2.83 9.79 -14.30
N SER A 42 -2.91 8.93 -15.31
CA SER A 42 -4.06 8.03 -15.51
C SER A 42 -3.73 6.57 -15.17
N LEU A 43 -2.47 6.27 -14.83
CA LEU A 43 -2.00 4.93 -14.49
C LEU A 43 -1.20 4.98 -13.17
N TRP A 44 -1.47 4.03 -12.29
CA TRP A 44 -0.63 3.71 -11.15
C TRP A 44 -0.20 2.25 -11.29
N GLN A 45 1.09 2.03 -11.50
CA GLN A 45 1.65 0.68 -11.57
C GLN A 45 2.23 0.28 -10.20
N VAL A 46 2.01 -0.96 -9.83
CA VAL A 46 2.52 -1.58 -8.60
C VAL A 46 3.25 -2.89 -8.91
N LEU A 47 4.08 -3.33 -7.98
CA LEU A 47 4.62 -4.69 -7.90
C LEU A 47 3.53 -5.66 -7.38
N PRO A 48 3.76 -6.99 -7.37
CA PRO A 48 2.79 -7.94 -6.83
C PRO A 48 2.46 -7.66 -5.35
N LEU A 49 1.17 -7.76 -5.01
CA LEU A 49 0.65 -7.43 -3.67
C LEU A 49 0.54 -8.65 -2.75
N GLY A 50 1.23 -9.74 -3.08
CA GLY A 50 1.17 -10.99 -2.31
C GLY A 50 2.00 -10.94 -1.02
N PRO A 51 1.72 -11.83 -0.04
CA PRO A 51 2.52 -11.94 1.17
C PRO A 51 3.98 -12.28 0.82
N THR A 52 4.92 -11.56 1.40
CA THR A 52 6.36 -11.76 1.18
C THR A 52 6.94 -12.78 2.16
N GLY A 53 7.93 -13.54 1.70
CA GLY A 53 8.72 -14.45 2.53
C GLY A 53 10.07 -13.87 2.95
N TYR A 54 11.01 -14.75 3.30
CA TYR A 54 12.39 -14.35 3.59
C TYR A 54 13.02 -13.63 2.39
N GLY A 55 13.54 -12.42 2.61
CA GLY A 55 14.11 -11.56 1.56
C GLY A 55 13.14 -10.54 0.97
N ASP A 56 11.90 -10.48 1.47
CA ASP A 56 10.93 -9.40 1.23
C ASP A 56 10.57 -9.13 -0.24
N SER A 57 10.89 -10.08 -1.13
CA SER A 57 10.61 -9.96 -2.55
C SER A 57 9.11 -10.15 -2.82
N PRO A 58 8.42 -9.18 -3.46
CA PRO A 58 7.02 -9.35 -3.84
C PRO A 58 6.83 -10.43 -4.92
N TYR A 59 7.92 -10.87 -5.56
CA TYR A 59 7.90 -11.93 -6.57
C TYR A 59 8.07 -13.34 -5.99
N GLN A 60 8.33 -13.46 -4.68
CA GLN A 60 8.47 -14.73 -3.99
C GLN A 60 7.38 -14.87 -2.92
N SER A 61 6.14 -15.00 -3.38
CA SER A 61 4.98 -15.04 -2.50
C SER A 61 4.56 -16.46 -2.09
N PHE A 62 4.02 -16.59 -0.88
CA PHE A 62 3.41 -17.83 -0.39
C PHE A 62 2.07 -18.17 -1.07
N SER A 63 1.47 -17.22 -1.80
CA SER A 63 0.20 -17.41 -2.49
C SER A 63 0.13 -16.54 -3.74
N SER A 64 -0.46 -17.07 -4.80
CA SER A 64 -0.78 -16.30 -6.01
C SER A 64 -2.08 -15.50 -5.91
N PHE A 65 -2.81 -15.62 -4.79
CA PHE A 65 -4.14 -15.02 -4.61
C PHE A 65 -4.25 -14.10 -3.38
N ALA A 66 -3.51 -14.38 -2.31
CA ALA A 66 -3.63 -13.63 -1.07
C ALA A 66 -3.02 -12.22 -1.19
N GLY A 67 -3.49 -11.29 -0.37
CA GLY A 67 -2.88 -9.97 -0.18
C GLY A 67 -1.81 -9.99 0.92
N ASN A 68 -0.87 -9.05 0.87
CA ASN A 68 0.18 -8.88 1.87
C ASN A 68 -0.38 -8.22 3.14
N PRO A 69 -0.35 -8.89 4.31
CA PRO A 69 -0.84 -8.32 5.57
C PRO A 69 -0.13 -7.02 5.97
N TYR A 70 1.11 -6.79 5.54
CA TYR A 70 1.84 -5.56 5.85
C TYR A 70 1.23 -4.31 5.19
N LEU A 71 0.33 -4.47 4.23
CA LEU A 71 -0.36 -3.35 3.58
C LEU A 71 -1.68 -2.96 4.24
N ILE A 72 -2.08 -3.62 5.33
CA ILE A 72 -3.29 -3.30 6.09
C ILE A 72 -3.06 -2.00 6.88
N SER A 73 -4.04 -1.09 6.87
CA SER A 73 -3.99 0.11 7.72
C SER A 73 -4.32 -0.23 9.17
N LEU A 74 -3.34 -0.08 10.06
CA LEU A 74 -3.58 -0.16 11.50
C LEU A 74 -4.35 1.06 12.01
N GLU A 75 -4.27 2.21 11.31
CA GLU A 75 -5.07 3.39 11.61
C GLU A 75 -6.57 3.12 11.44
N ASP A 76 -6.97 2.48 10.35
CA ASP A 76 -8.37 2.12 10.11
C ASP A 76 -8.84 1.08 11.16
N MET A 77 -7.99 0.12 11.52
CA MET A 77 -8.31 -0.84 12.59
C MET A 77 -8.52 -0.17 13.96
N LEU A 78 -7.77 0.89 14.28
CA LEU A 78 -8.00 1.70 15.49
C LEU A 78 -9.33 2.46 15.40
N ALA A 79 -9.61 3.08 14.25
CA ALA A 79 -10.84 3.83 14.02
C ALA A 79 -12.09 2.94 14.10
N GLU A 80 -11.99 1.69 13.66
CA GLU A 80 -13.04 0.68 13.77
C GLU A 80 -13.14 0.04 15.17
N GLY A 81 -12.23 0.36 16.08
CA GLY A 81 -12.19 -0.22 17.44
C GLY A 81 -11.74 -1.68 17.49
N LEU A 82 -11.07 -2.17 16.44
CA LEU A 82 -10.47 -3.51 16.38
C LEU A 82 -9.11 -3.58 17.09
N LEU A 83 -8.44 -2.43 17.21
CA LEU A 83 -7.22 -2.24 17.99
C LEU A 83 -7.40 -1.12 19.02
N THR A 84 -6.55 -1.14 20.03
CA THR A 84 -6.41 -0.07 21.02
C THR A 84 -5.12 0.72 20.81
N GLU A 85 -5.06 1.95 21.31
CA GLU A 85 -3.83 2.76 21.28
C GLU A 85 -2.64 2.04 21.95
N GLY A 86 -2.91 1.17 22.95
CA GLY A 86 -1.88 0.37 23.61
C GLY A 86 -1.24 -0.67 22.69
N ASP A 87 -1.98 -1.20 21.71
CA ASP A 87 -1.48 -2.22 20.77
C ASP A 87 -0.46 -1.64 19.78
N VAL A 88 -0.51 -0.32 19.55
CA VAL A 88 0.35 0.38 18.58
C VAL A 88 1.36 1.34 19.23
N ALA A 89 1.37 1.45 20.56
CA ALA A 89 2.18 2.43 21.29
C ALA A 89 3.70 2.29 21.07
N GLY A 90 4.17 1.09 20.69
CA GLY A 90 5.57 0.79 20.41
C GLY A 90 5.96 0.87 18.93
N ALA A 91 5.10 1.44 18.09
CA ALA A 91 5.43 1.69 16.68
C ALA A 91 6.73 2.54 16.57
N PRO A 92 7.56 2.28 15.54
CA PRO A 92 8.84 2.95 15.33
C PRO A 92 8.71 4.46 15.05
#